data_AF-A0A8D8CJN2-F1
#
_entry.id   AF-A0A8D8CJN2-F1
#
_cell.length_a   1.000
_cell.length_b   1.000
_cell.length_c   1.000
_cell.angle_alpha   90.00
_cell.angle_beta   90.00
_cell.angle_gamma   90.00
#
_symmetry.space_group_name_H-M   'P 1'
#
loop_
_entity.id
_entity.type
_entity.pdbx_description
1 polymer ?
#
loop_
_entity_poly.entity_id
_entity_poly.type
_entity_poly.pdbx_seq_one_letter_code
_entity_poly.pdbx_strand_id
1 'polypeptide(L)'
;MAMRANIFNENFLNEADQDANTVLIELDKGLRSAKIGEQCEAIIRFPKLFEKYPFPILINSSFLKLAELFRIGSNLSRLWILRVCQQSEKHLEKIVNVEEFVKRIFMVIHSNDPVARALTLRTIGAVACVIPEKEQVHHAIRNALDSSRIEIEAAIFASVNFAAQSKSFAIGMCSKVASMIESLQTPVNMKILLIPVLRYMYHDANTAALVRSLCCNLLPNYPSEQFVIAIIRSLSHLSYVTCVDIPDQVDLLLEYVKDPRKRIQFAVLCSLNKVAEKGAHLWPKGSINKLLKMTMQCSYPSMALDIMVTLTACPTTCHTMINDERNQILDVCEACLLLDHNIGGKALTILTRLVSYCHTEDISAPTCFTDYLNMNLEYLIYTAFLTKKTFK
;
A
#
# COMPACT_ATOMS: atom_id res chain seq x y z
N MET A 1 -10.91 -6.24 -2.77
CA MET A 1 -11.62 -7.43 -3.28
C MET A 1 -11.17 -8.60 -2.42
N ALA A 2 -12.00 -8.99 -1.44
CA ALA A 2 -11.64 -10.00 -0.46
C ALA A 2 -11.47 -11.36 -1.17
N MET A 3 -10.30 -11.99 -0.99
CA MET A 3 -10.07 -13.37 -1.43
C MET A 3 -11.05 -14.27 -0.69
N ARG A 4 -11.84 -15.04 -1.44
CA ARG A 4 -12.57 -16.19 -0.89
C ARG A 4 -11.56 -17.09 -0.16
N ALA A 5 -11.73 -17.23 1.15
CA ALA A 5 -11.01 -18.21 1.94
C ALA A 5 -11.28 -19.62 1.36
N ASN A 6 -10.21 -20.37 1.11
CA ASN A 6 -10.24 -21.71 0.53
C ASN A 6 -10.86 -22.72 1.52
N ILE A 7 -12.14 -23.05 1.31
CA ILE A 7 -12.91 -24.05 2.06
C ILE A 7 -12.30 -25.47 1.95
N PHE A 8 -11.52 -25.77 0.91
CA PHE A 8 -10.90 -27.09 0.70
C PHE A 8 -9.73 -27.43 1.65
N ASN A 9 -9.32 -26.49 2.48
CA ASN A 9 -8.03 -26.58 3.18
C ASN A 9 -8.20 -26.96 4.67
N GLU A 10 -9.41 -26.97 5.23
CA GLU A 10 -9.63 -27.18 6.67
C GLU A 10 -9.28 -28.61 7.16
N ASN A 11 -9.43 -29.63 6.33
CA ASN A 11 -9.23 -31.02 6.77
C ASN A 11 -7.76 -31.44 6.92
N PHE A 12 -6.79 -30.75 6.32
CA PHE A 12 -5.38 -31.17 6.33
C PHE A 12 -4.69 -31.02 7.71
N LEU A 13 -5.16 -30.11 8.56
CA LEU A 13 -4.54 -29.85 9.87
C LEU A 13 -5.46 -30.13 11.06
N ASN A 14 -6.69 -30.59 10.80
CA ASN A 14 -7.68 -30.98 11.82
C ASN A 14 -7.40 -32.37 12.42
N GLU A 15 -6.39 -33.09 11.92
CA GLU A 15 -5.79 -34.20 12.66
C GLU A 15 -4.96 -33.61 13.81
N ALA A 16 -5.59 -33.53 14.99
CA ALA A 16 -4.92 -33.24 16.24
C ALA A 16 -3.73 -34.21 16.43
N ASP A 17 -2.59 -33.67 16.85
CA ASP A 17 -1.37 -34.38 17.28
C ASP A 17 -0.38 -34.94 16.24
N GLN A 18 -0.39 -34.48 14.97
CA GLN A 18 0.74 -34.78 14.08
C GLN A 18 1.98 -33.90 14.37
N ASP A 19 3.10 -34.53 14.75
CA ASP A 19 4.41 -33.89 14.91
C ASP A 19 4.86 -33.15 13.64
N ALA A 20 5.51 -31.99 13.81
CA ALA A 20 5.91 -31.12 12.71
C ALA A 20 6.83 -31.83 11.70
N ASN A 21 7.70 -32.74 12.17
CA ASN A 21 8.57 -33.49 11.27
C ASN A 21 7.79 -34.51 10.45
N THR A 22 6.78 -35.16 11.02
CA THR A 22 5.91 -36.09 10.30
C THR A 22 5.19 -35.40 9.15
N VAL A 23 4.59 -34.23 9.42
CA VAL A 23 3.93 -33.42 8.38
C VAL A 23 4.93 -32.99 7.31
N LEU A 24 6.13 -32.55 7.69
CA LEU A 24 7.16 -32.18 6.72
C LEU A 24 7.60 -33.36 5.86
N ILE A 25 7.74 -34.55 6.43
CA ILE A 25 8.11 -35.78 5.70
C ILE A 25 7.02 -36.14 4.68
N GLU A 26 5.74 -36.04 5.04
CA GLU A 26 4.63 -36.27 4.10
C GLU A 26 4.65 -35.27 2.94
N LEU A 27 4.82 -33.98 3.25
CA LEU A 27 4.94 -32.95 2.22
C LEU A 27 6.16 -33.18 1.34
N ASP A 28 7.31 -33.58 1.90
CA ASP A 28 8.51 -33.90 1.14
C ASP A 28 8.30 -35.09 0.19
N LYS A 29 7.52 -36.10 0.59
CA LYS A 29 7.10 -37.19 -0.31
C LYS A 29 6.24 -36.65 -1.45
N GLY A 30 5.28 -35.78 -1.16
CA GLY A 30 4.45 -35.13 -2.16
C GLY A 30 5.25 -34.27 -3.15
N LEU A 31 6.24 -33.51 -2.66
CA LEU A 31 7.14 -32.72 -3.50
C LEU A 31 7.93 -33.58 -4.51
N ARG A 32 8.28 -34.81 -4.12
CA ARG A 32 9.02 -35.79 -4.96
C ARG A 32 8.11 -36.63 -5.85
N SER A 33 6.78 -36.48 -5.77
CA SER A 33 5.85 -37.23 -6.62
C SER A 33 6.07 -36.91 -8.10
N ALA A 34 6.00 -37.95 -8.94
CA ALA A 34 5.98 -37.78 -10.39
C ALA A 34 4.67 -37.17 -10.89
N LYS A 35 3.60 -37.21 -10.07
CA LYS A 35 2.31 -36.62 -10.43
C LYS A 35 2.30 -35.14 -10.06
N ILE A 36 2.17 -34.29 -11.08
CA ILE A 36 2.14 -32.83 -10.93
C ILE A 36 1.05 -32.37 -9.95
N GLY A 37 -0.11 -33.06 -9.94
CA GLY A 37 -1.21 -32.75 -9.01
C GLY A 37 -0.82 -32.91 -7.54
N GLU A 38 -0.23 -34.05 -7.19
CA GLU A 38 0.25 -34.35 -5.82
C GLU A 38 1.37 -33.38 -5.41
N GLN A 39 2.27 -33.05 -6.35
CA GLN A 39 3.32 -32.07 -6.11
C GLN A 39 2.76 -30.67 -5.83
N CYS A 40 1.79 -30.20 -6.63
CA CYS A 40 1.16 -28.90 -6.43
C CYS A 40 0.38 -28.86 -5.11
N GLU A 41 -0.35 -29.93 -4.79
CA GLU A 41 -1.07 -30.07 -3.53
C GLU A 41 -0.13 -29.99 -2.31
N ALA A 42 1.04 -30.64 -2.39
CA ALA A 42 2.04 -30.52 -1.34
C ALA A 42 2.57 -29.08 -1.21
N ILE A 43 2.88 -28.40 -2.32
CA ILE A 43 3.39 -27.00 -2.29
C ILE A 43 2.40 -26.06 -1.60
N ILE A 44 1.10 -26.12 -1.92
CA ILE A 44 0.11 -25.18 -1.39
C ILE A 44 -0.20 -25.37 0.10
N ARG A 45 0.26 -26.48 0.71
CA ARG A 45 0.09 -26.77 2.14
C ARG A 45 1.19 -26.14 3.02
N PHE A 46 2.33 -25.73 2.44
CA PHE A 46 3.44 -25.11 3.20
C PHE A 46 3.07 -23.83 3.96
N PRO A 47 2.28 -22.88 3.43
CA PRO A 47 1.89 -21.68 4.19
C PRO A 47 1.20 -22.06 5.50
N LYS A 48 0.31 -23.05 5.48
CA LYS A 48 -0.37 -23.54 6.69
C LYS A 48 0.58 -24.24 7.65
N LEU A 49 1.56 -24.99 7.14
CA LEU A 49 2.62 -25.57 7.96
C LEU A 49 3.38 -24.46 8.71
N PHE A 50 3.72 -23.36 8.05
CA PHE A 50 4.44 -22.24 8.66
C PHE A 50 3.61 -21.49 9.71
N GLU A 51 2.30 -21.38 9.51
CA GLU A 51 1.39 -20.83 10.52
C GLU A 51 1.31 -21.71 11.76
N LYS A 52 1.18 -23.03 11.60
CA LYS A 52 1.04 -23.98 12.72
C LYS A 52 2.37 -24.17 13.47
N TYR A 53 3.48 -24.22 12.75
CA TYR A 53 4.81 -24.51 13.29
C TYR A 53 5.83 -23.44 12.84
N PRO A 54 5.84 -22.25 13.46
CA PRO A 54 6.64 -21.12 13.01
C PRO A 54 8.14 -21.21 13.39
N PHE A 55 8.70 -22.42 13.45
CA PHE A 55 10.08 -22.70 13.89
C PHE A 55 11.10 -22.40 12.79
N PRO A 56 12.19 -21.64 13.07
CA PRO A 56 13.18 -21.29 12.06
C PRO A 56 13.81 -22.49 11.34
N ILE A 57 14.10 -23.58 12.04
CA ILE A 57 14.71 -24.79 11.46
C ILE A 57 13.77 -25.43 10.43
N LEU A 58 12.48 -25.55 10.76
CA LEU A 58 11.46 -26.12 9.87
C LEU A 58 11.27 -25.23 8.63
N ILE A 59 11.14 -23.92 8.85
CA ILE A 59 10.92 -22.94 7.78
C ILE A 59 12.11 -22.91 6.84
N ASN A 60 13.34 -22.84 7.37
CA ASN A 60 14.56 -22.90 6.58
C ASN A 60 14.64 -24.18 5.74
N SER A 61 14.45 -25.35 6.36
CA SER A 61 14.46 -26.64 5.64
C SER A 61 13.41 -26.70 4.53
N SER A 62 12.20 -26.20 4.82
CA SER A 62 11.10 -26.15 3.87
C SER A 62 11.40 -25.25 2.67
N PHE A 63 11.88 -24.02 2.91
CA PHE A 63 12.24 -23.12 1.82
C PHE A 63 13.41 -23.64 0.99
N LEU A 64 14.39 -24.32 1.59
CA LEU A 64 15.47 -24.97 0.85
C LEU A 64 14.96 -26.10 -0.07
N LYS A 65 13.99 -26.91 0.39
CA LYS A 65 13.33 -27.93 -0.42
C LYS A 65 12.51 -27.32 -1.56
N LEU A 66 11.73 -26.28 -1.26
CA LEU A 66 10.96 -25.56 -2.27
C LEU A 66 11.87 -24.89 -3.32
N ALA A 67 13.00 -24.33 -2.91
CA ALA A 67 13.96 -23.74 -3.83
C ALA A 67 14.62 -24.78 -4.74
N GLU A 68 14.90 -25.97 -4.22
CA GLU A 68 15.39 -27.07 -5.05
C GLU A 68 14.34 -27.49 -6.09
N LEU A 69 13.07 -27.61 -5.68
CA LEU A 69 11.99 -27.89 -6.61
C LEU A 69 11.77 -26.75 -7.63
N PHE A 70 11.97 -25.49 -7.23
CA PHE A 70 11.90 -24.35 -8.14
C PHE A 70 12.97 -24.46 -9.25
N ARG A 71 14.16 -24.92 -8.88
CA ARG A 71 15.30 -25.07 -9.80
C ARG A 71 14.97 -26.08 -10.91
N ILE A 72 14.58 -27.31 -10.55
CA ILE A 72 14.41 -28.42 -11.49
C ILE A 72 12.96 -28.59 -12.01
N GLY A 73 11.99 -27.95 -11.38
CA GLY A 73 10.56 -28.21 -11.61
C GLY A 73 9.97 -27.55 -12.86
N SER A 74 8.64 -27.68 -12.98
CA SER A 74 7.86 -27.05 -14.04
C SER A 74 7.53 -25.59 -13.73
N ASN A 75 7.07 -24.82 -14.73
CA ASN A 75 6.56 -23.47 -14.48
C ASN A 75 5.36 -23.43 -13.54
N LEU A 76 4.55 -24.49 -13.52
CA LEU A 76 3.42 -24.60 -12.58
C LEU A 76 3.94 -24.73 -11.14
N SER A 77 4.96 -25.55 -10.92
CA SER A 77 5.61 -25.69 -9.60
C SER A 77 6.23 -24.36 -9.16
N ARG A 78 6.94 -23.66 -10.07
CA ARG A 78 7.52 -22.33 -9.83
C ARG A 78 6.46 -21.29 -9.46
N LEU A 79 5.32 -21.30 -10.14
CA LEU A 79 4.19 -20.42 -9.84
C LEU A 79 3.66 -20.67 -8.42
N TRP A 80 3.45 -21.92 -8.02
CA TRP A 80 2.96 -22.23 -6.68
C TRP A 80 3.98 -21.90 -5.60
N ILE A 81 5.28 -22.13 -5.85
CA ILE A 81 6.36 -21.73 -4.93
C ILE A 81 6.41 -20.20 -4.77
N LEU A 82 6.24 -19.44 -5.85
CA LEU A 82 6.06 -17.99 -5.80
C LEU A 82 4.87 -17.62 -4.89
N ARG A 83 3.72 -18.31 -5.02
CA ARG A 83 2.56 -18.07 -4.15
C ARG A 83 2.85 -18.38 -2.68
N VAL A 84 3.61 -19.44 -2.40
CA VAL A 84 4.05 -19.75 -1.02
C VAL A 84 4.90 -18.61 -0.45
N CYS A 85 5.86 -18.08 -1.22
CA CYS A 85 6.68 -16.94 -0.79
C CYS A 85 5.82 -15.71 -0.48
N GLN A 86 4.86 -15.38 -1.35
CA GLN A 86 3.94 -14.25 -1.17
C GLN A 86 2.99 -14.42 0.03
N GLN A 87 2.48 -15.62 0.26
CA GLN A 87 1.55 -15.88 1.37
C GLN A 87 2.27 -16.00 2.72
N SER A 88 3.56 -16.30 2.71
CA SER A 88 4.37 -16.55 3.90
C SER A 88 5.37 -15.43 4.19
N GLU A 89 5.07 -14.20 3.74
CA GLU A 89 5.98 -13.04 3.81
C GLU A 89 6.57 -12.84 5.22
N LYS A 90 5.72 -12.91 6.25
CA LYS A 90 6.12 -12.77 7.67
C LYS A 90 7.08 -13.85 8.21
N HIS A 91 7.28 -14.94 7.46
CA HIS A 91 8.17 -16.03 7.83
C HIS A 91 9.48 -16.02 7.03
N LEU A 92 9.61 -15.16 6.01
CA LEU A 92 10.78 -15.15 5.12
C LEU A 92 12.08 -14.84 5.87
N GLU A 93 12.04 -13.93 6.85
CA GLU A 93 13.21 -13.57 7.69
C GLU A 93 13.79 -14.76 8.48
N LYS A 94 13.04 -15.86 8.61
CA LYS A 94 13.48 -17.08 9.28
C LYS A 94 14.25 -18.04 8.37
N ILE A 95 14.47 -17.68 7.10
CA ILE A 95 15.35 -18.43 6.20
C ILE A 95 16.79 -18.16 6.64
N VAL A 96 17.43 -19.16 7.25
CA VAL A 96 18.81 -19.05 7.74
C VAL A 96 19.83 -19.17 6.60
N ASN A 97 19.62 -20.12 5.69
CA ASN A 97 20.51 -20.39 4.56
C ASN A 97 20.09 -19.59 3.31
N VAL A 98 20.01 -18.27 3.45
CA VAL A 98 19.56 -17.35 2.39
C VAL A 98 20.36 -17.53 1.10
N GLU A 99 21.67 -17.69 1.19
CA GLU A 99 22.53 -17.78 -0.01
C GLU A 99 22.22 -18.98 -0.88
N GLU A 100 22.02 -20.14 -0.25
CA GLU A 100 21.71 -21.38 -0.95
C GLU A 100 20.28 -21.36 -1.51
N PHE A 101 19.34 -20.78 -0.75
CA PHE A 101 17.98 -20.52 -1.24
C PHE A 101 18.01 -19.66 -2.51
N VAL A 102 18.68 -18.50 -2.47
CA VAL A 102 18.78 -17.59 -3.60
C VAL A 102 19.47 -18.24 -4.78
N LYS A 103 20.59 -18.92 -4.55
CA LYS A 103 21.35 -19.58 -5.62
C LYS A 103 20.45 -20.52 -6.43
N ARG A 104 19.65 -21.37 -5.76
CA ARG A 104 18.75 -22.33 -6.43
C ARG A 104 17.65 -21.64 -7.24
N ILE A 105 17.03 -20.60 -6.68
CA ILE A 105 16.02 -19.80 -7.40
C ILE A 105 16.66 -19.10 -8.60
N PHE A 106 17.80 -18.44 -8.38
CA PHE A 106 18.43 -17.55 -9.35
C PHE A 106 19.02 -18.31 -10.55
N MET A 107 19.44 -19.57 -10.41
CA MET A 107 19.89 -20.39 -11.54
C MET A 107 18.88 -20.45 -12.71
N VAL A 108 17.58 -20.33 -12.42
CA VAL A 108 16.51 -20.37 -13.42
C VAL A 108 16.47 -19.10 -14.29
N ILE A 109 17.11 -18.00 -13.87
CA ILE A 109 17.14 -16.74 -14.65
C ILE A 109 17.85 -16.90 -16.00
N HIS A 110 18.74 -17.90 -16.11
CA HIS A 110 19.47 -18.22 -17.33
C HIS A 110 18.73 -19.22 -18.24
N SER A 111 17.50 -19.60 -17.89
CA SER A 111 16.65 -20.43 -18.74
C SER A 111 16.34 -19.74 -20.07
N ASN A 112 16.17 -20.51 -21.14
CA ASN A 112 15.67 -20.00 -22.42
C ASN A 112 14.16 -19.70 -22.39
N ASP A 113 13.44 -20.18 -21.38
CA ASP A 113 12.00 -19.98 -21.22
C ASP A 113 11.67 -18.63 -20.55
N PRO A 114 11.03 -17.67 -21.27
CA PRO A 114 10.69 -16.36 -20.72
C PRO A 114 9.69 -16.43 -19.54
N VAL A 115 8.83 -17.46 -19.50
CA VAL A 115 7.89 -17.65 -18.37
C VAL A 115 8.65 -18.08 -17.12
N ALA A 116 9.63 -18.97 -17.26
CA ALA A 116 10.50 -19.37 -16.16
C ALA A 116 11.32 -18.18 -15.63
N ARG A 117 11.88 -17.35 -16.52
CA ARG A 117 12.60 -16.11 -16.15
C ARG A 117 11.68 -15.11 -15.45
N ALA A 118 10.47 -14.89 -15.97
CA ALA A 118 9.47 -14.01 -15.34
C ALA A 118 9.07 -14.52 -13.94
N LEU A 119 8.81 -15.82 -13.78
CA LEU A 119 8.53 -16.41 -12.46
C LEU A 119 9.72 -16.25 -11.50
N THR A 120 10.95 -16.38 -12.00
CA THR A 120 12.17 -16.14 -11.21
C THR A 120 12.24 -14.70 -10.70
N LEU A 121 12.04 -13.71 -11.59
CA LEU A 121 11.99 -12.29 -11.23
C LEU A 121 10.89 -11.98 -10.21
N ARG A 122 9.70 -12.58 -10.36
CA ARG A 122 8.63 -12.42 -9.37
C ARG A 122 8.98 -13.06 -8.03
N THR A 123 9.62 -14.23 -8.02
CA THR A 123 10.00 -14.91 -6.78
C THR A 123 11.08 -14.12 -6.04
N ILE A 124 12.15 -13.68 -6.72
CA ILE A 124 13.19 -12.86 -6.08
C ILE A 124 12.62 -11.52 -5.59
N GLY A 125 11.69 -10.92 -6.35
CA GLY A 125 10.96 -9.73 -5.90
C GLY A 125 10.13 -9.98 -4.63
N ALA A 126 9.45 -11.13 -4.54
CA ALA A 126 8.65 -11.49 -3.37
C ALA A 126 9.49 -11.76 -2.11
N VAL A 127 10.79 -12.04 -2.26
CA VAL A 127 11.72 -12.25 -1.14
C VAL A 127 12.70 -11.09 -0.96
N ALA A 128 12.45 -9.93 -1.56
CA ALA A 128 13.36 -8.79 -1.54
C ALA A 128 13.76 -8.35 -0.11
N CYS A 129 12.89 -8.55 0.88
CA CYS A 129 13.15 -8.22 2.30
C CYS A 129 14.33 -9.00 2.90
N VAL A 130 14.64 -10.21 2.42
CA VAL A 130 15.74 -11.04 2.93
C VAL A 130 16.99 -10.99 2.08
N ILE A 131 16.92 -10.42 0.87
CA ILE A 131 18.05 -10.33 -0.07
C ILE A 131 18.26 -8.92 -0.65
N PRO A 132 18.10 -7.85 0.14
CA PRO A 132 18.02 -6.48 -0.39
C PRO A 132 19.29 -6.04 -1.12
N GLU A 133 20.47 -6.54 -0.74
CA GLU A 133 21.77 -6.07 -1.26
C GLU A 133 22.48 -7.10 -2.17
N LYS A 134 21.77 -8.07 -2.74
CA LYS A 134 22.38 -9.03 -3.69
C LYS A 134 22.57 -8.37 -5.07
N GLU A 135 23.75 -7.82 -5.35
CA GLU A 135 24.10 -7.09 -6.58
C GLU A 135 23.76 -7.85 -7.88
N GLN A 136 24.05 -9.17 -7.94
CA GLN A 136 23.70 -9.99 -9.11
C GLN A 136 22.19 -9.98 -9.41
N VAL A 137 21.36 -9.90 -8.37
CA VAL A 137 19.89 -9.79 -8.50
C VAL A 137 19.52 -8.41 -9.01
N HIS A 138 20.16 -7.35 -8.49
CA HIS A 138 19.95 -5.98 -8.96
C HIS A 138 20.23 -5.85 -10.46
N HIS A 139 21.38 -6.37 -10.90
CA HIS A 139 21.78 -6.38 -12.31
C HIS A 139 20.80 -7.17 -13.18
N ALA A 140 20.36 -8.36 -12.73
CA ALA A 140 19.39 -9.16 -13.48
C ALA A 140 18.04 -8.45 -13.64
N ILE A 141 17.54 -7.81 -12.58
CA ILE A 141 16.29 -7.03 -12.64
C ILE A 141 16.44 -5.86 -13.62
N ARG A 142 17.55 -5.12 -13.54
CA ARG A 142 17.83 -4.00 -14.45
C ARG A 142 17.86 -4.43 -15.91
N ASN A 143 18.54 -5.54 -16.22
CA ASN A 143 18.63 -6.07 -17.58
C ASN A 143 17.28 -6.58 -18.08
N ALA A 144 16.47 -7.19 -17.20
CA ALA A 144 15.16 -7.71 -17.57
C ALA A 144 14.14 -6.61 -17.95
N LEU A 145 14.36 -5.35 -17.54
CA LEU A 145 13.54 -4.21 -17.99
C LEU A 145 13.72 -3.88 -19.48
N ASP A 146 14.82 -4.32 -20.09
CA ASP A 146 15.09 -4.18 -21.54
C ASP A 146 14.66 -5.42 -22.35
N SER A 147 14.13 -6.45 -21.68
CA SER A 147 13.82 -7.76 -22.27
C SER A 147 12.45 -7.79 -22.96
N SER A 148 12.00 -9.00 -23.32
CA SER A 148 10.69 -9.27 -23.91
C SER A 148 9.52 -8.82 -23.00
N ARG A 149 8.34 -8.62 -23.60
CA ARG A 149 7.13 -8.12 -22.90
C ARG A 149 6.73 -8.94 -21.65
N ILE A 150 6.95 -10.26 -21.65
CA ILE A 150 6.53 -11.14 -20.54
C ILE A 150 7.38 -10.89 -19.29
N GLU A 151 8.68 -10.64 -19.48
CA GLU A 151 9.62 -10.43 -18.38
C GLU A 151 9.55 -9.02 -17.82
N ILE A 152 9.25 -8.02 -18.66
CA ILE A 152 9.21 -6.61 -18.23
C ILE A 152 8.26 -6.43 -17.04
N GLU A 153 7.04 -6.99 -17.08
CA GLU A 153 6.11 -6.84 -15.95
C GLU A 153 6.63 -7.50 -14.66
N ALA A 154 7.31 -8.64 -14.79
CA ALA A 154 7.95 -9.31 -13.67
C ALA A 154 9.15 -8.52 -13.12
N ALA A 155 9.93 -7.90 -14.01
CA ALA A 155 11.05 -7.02 -13.66
C ALA A 155 10.57 -5.73 -12.98
N ILE A 156 9.46 -5.15 -13.44
CA ILE A 156 8.81 -4.00 -12.79
C ILE A 156 8.34 -4.40 -11.39
N PHE A 157 7.66 -5.55 -11.26
CA PHE A 157 7.25 -6.06 -9.95
C PHE A 157 8.46 -6.23 -9.01
N ALA A 158 9.55 -6.84 -9.48
CA ALA A 158 10.76 -6.98 -8.69
C ALA A 158 11.36 -5.60 -8.33
N SER A 159 11.37 -4.66 -9.27
CA SER A 159 11.89 -3.31 -9.06
C SER A 159 11.14 -2.55 -7.96
N VAL A 160 9.80 -2.66 -7.92
CA VAL A 160 8.98 -2.08 -6.84
C VAL A 160 9.39 -2.64 -5.48
N ASN A 161 9.56 -3.96 -5.37
CA ASN A 161 9.89 -4.60 -4.09
C ASN A 161 11.32 -4.31 -3.63
N PHE A 162 12.29 -4.33 -4.54
CA PHE A 162 13.69 -4.03 -4.21
C PHE A 162 13.90 -2.55 -3.90
N ALA A 163 13.26 -1.63 -4.63
CA ALA A 163 13.36 -0.20 -4.33
C ALA A 163 12.80 0.14 -2.95
N ALA A 164 11.80 -0.62 -2.46
CA ALA A 164 11.28 -0.45 -1.10
C ALA A 164 12.26 -0.85 0.01
N GLN A 165 13.22 -1.72 -0.28
CA GLN A 165 14.10 -2.36 0.71
C GLN A 165 15.55 -1.91 0.61
N SER A 166 16.02 -1.54 -0.58
CA SER A 166 17.43 -1.26 -0.86
C SER A 166 17.62 0.14 -1.41
N LYS A 167 18.34 0.97 -0.63
CA LYS A 167 18.73 2.33 -1.03
C LYS A 167 19.60 2.34 -2.27
N SER A 168 20.59 1.44 -2.33
CA SER A 168 21.53 1.33 -3.45
C SER A 168 20.78 0.99 -4.75
N PHE A 169 19.84 0.04 -4.68
CA PHE A 169 18.98 -0.32 -5.79
C PHE A 169 18.08 0.84 -6.23
N ALA A 170 17.39 1.49 -5.29
CA ALA A 170 16.47 2.60 -5.61
C ALA A 170 17.19 3.73 -6.36
N ILE A 171 18.31 4.22 -5.82
CA ILE A 171 19.12 5.28 -6.46
C ILE A 171 19.61 4.83 -7.83
N GLY A 172 20.16 3.61 -7.92
CA GLY A 172 20.67 3.06 -9.19
C GLY A 172 19.57 2.86 -10.25
N MET A 173 18.35 2.55 -9.84
CA MET A 173 17.21 2.27 -10.72
C MET A 173 16.45 3.52 -11.16
N CYS A 174 16.54 4.62 -10.39
CA CYS A 174 15.78 5.87 -10.61
C CYS A 174 15.91 6.39 -12.05
N SER A 175 17.14 6.58 -12.54
CA SER A 175 17.42 7.10 -13.88
C SER A 175 16.89 6.18 -14.99
N LYS A 176 17.00 4.86 -14.80
CA LYS A 176 16.50 3.87 -15.76
C LYS A 176 14.98 3.95 -15.86
N VAL A 177 14.27 3.93 -14.74
CA VAL A 177 12.80 4.00 -14.71
C VAL A 177 12.31 5.34 -15.28
N ALA A 178 12.95 6.45 -14.92
CA ALA A 178 12.62 7.76 -15.48
C ALA A 178 12.73 7.77 -17.01
N SER A 179 13.86 7.28 -17.55
CA SER A 179 14.07 7.21 -19.00
C SER A 179 13.03 6.35 -19.73
N MET A 180 12.59 5.25 -19.12
CA MET A 180 11.53 4.40 -19.68
C MET A 180 10.17 5.10 -19.64
N ILE A 181 9.87 5.86 -18.59
CA ILE A 181 8.61 6.61 -18.51
C ILE A 181 8.58 7.75 -19.53
N GLU A 182 9.69 8.44 -19.76
CA GLU A 182 9.78 9.54 -20.73
C GLU A 182 9.80 9.03 -22.18
N SER A 183 10.37 7.84 -22.42
CA SER A 183 10.46 7.25 -23.75
C SER A 183 9.11 7.12 -24.44
N LEU A 184 9.04 7.56 -25.70
CA LEU A 184 7.89 7.37 -26.58
C LEU A 184 7.71 5.91 -27.01
N GLN A 185 8.78 5.10 -26.90
CA GLN A 185 8.74 3.67 -27.25
C GLN A 185 8.05 2.82 -26.18
N THR A 186 7.96 3.33 -24.96
CA THR A 186 7.34 2.61 -23.85
C THR A 186 5.82 2.78 -23.89
N PRO A 187 5.04 1.70 -24.05
CA PRO A 187 3.59 1.77 -24.07
C PRO A 187 3.00 2.36 -22.78
N VAL A 188 1.89 3.09 -22.91
CA VAL A 188 1.27 3.83 -21.79
C VAL A 188 0.94 2.91 -20.60
N ASN A 189 0.45 1.70 -20.86
CA ASN A 189 0.16 0.72 -19.82
C ASN A 189 1.43 0.32 -19.03
N MET A 190 2.60 0.24 -19.66
CA MET A 190 3.86 -0.02 -18.96
C MET A 190 4.33 1.20 -18.16
N LYS A 191 4.15 2.43 -18.68
CA LYS A 191 4.46 3.65 -17.92
C LYS A 191 3.68 3.70 -16.60
N ILE A 192 2.41 3.32 -16.61
CA ILE A 192 1.56 3.22 -15.41
C ILE A 192 2.14 2.23 -14.40
N LEU A 193 2.69 1.10 -14.85
CA LEU A 193 3.31 0.08 -13.99
C LEU A 193 4.67 0.52 -13.43
N LEU A 194 5.41 1.35 -14.17
CA LEU A 194 6.72 1.89 -13.76
C LEU A 194 6.62 2.98 -12.69
N ILE A 195 5.62 3.85 -12.77
CA ILE A 195 5.43 4.99 -11.84
C ILE A 195 5.49 4.56 -10.35
N PRO A 196 4.84 3.45 -9.92
CA PRO A 196 4.94 2.96 -8.55
C PRO A 196 6.36 2.71 -8.03
N VAL A 197 7.35 2.42 -8.89
CA VAL A 197 8.75 2.25 -8.47
C VAL A 197 9.31 3.56 -7.91
N LEU A 198 8.91 4.69 -8.49
CA LEU A 198 9.41 6.02 -8.13
C LEU A 198 9.04 6.46 -6.70
N ARG A 199 8.02 5.84 -6.08
CA ARG A 199 7.60 6.20 -4.72
C ARG A 199 8.69 5.94 -3.67
N TYR A 200 9.63 5.04 -3.97
CA TYR A 200 10.70 4.66 -3.05
C TYR A 200 11.98 5.49 -3.24
N MET A 201 11.94 6.53 -4.06
CA MET A 201 13.09 7.43 -4.32
C MET A 201 13.23 8.50 -3.23
N TYR A 202 13.11 8.11 -1.96
CA TYR A 202 13.15 8.99 -0.79
C TYR A 202 14.49 8.98 -0.06
N HIS A 203 15.52 8.33 -0.62
CA HIS A 203 16.79 8.10 0.09
C HIS A 203 17.79 9.26 0.01
N ASP A 204 17.56 10.22 -0.89
CA ASP A 204 18.30 11.47 -1.00
C ASP A 204 17.43 12.56 -1.66
N ALA A 205 17.73 13.83 -1.38
CA ALA A 205 16.93 14.95 -1.84
C ALA A 205 16.94 15.12 -3.36
N ASN A 206 18.05 14.77 -4.03
CA ASN A 206 18.19 14.96 -5.47
C ASN A 206 17.29 13.99 -6.24
N THR A 207 17.28 12.70 -5.86
CA THR A 207 16.39 11.71 -6.48
C THR A 207 14.92 12.00 -6.21
N ALA A 208 14.58 12.44 -4.99
CA ALA A 208 13.22 12.84 -4.64
C ALA A 208 12.73 14.04 -5.49
N ALA A 209 13.55 15.09 -5.61
CA ALA A 209 13.25 16.27 -6.42
C ALA A 209 13.11 15.94 -7.91
N LEU A 210 13.97 15.06 -8.44
CA LEU A 210 13.88 14.58 -9.82
C LEU A 210 12.55 13.85 -10.06
N VAL A 211 12.16 12.95 -9.17
CA VAL A 211 10.87 12.24 -9.26
C VAL A 211 9.70 13.20 -9.20
N ARG A 212 9.74 14.20 -8.31
CA ARG A 212 8.71 15.22 -8.22
C ARG A 212 8.55 15.98 -9.54
N SER A 213 9.65 16.50 -10.07
CA SER A 213 9.66 17.22 -11.35
C SER A 213 9.11 16.36 -12.50
N LEU A 214 9.60 15.12 -12.64
CA LEU A 214 9.14 14.18 -13.65
C LEU A 214 7.63 13.94 -13.55
N CYS A 215 7.13 13.56 -12.37
CA CYS A 215 5.72 13.27 -12.18
C CYS A 215 4.82 14.49 -12.40
N CYS A 216 5.21 15.68 -11.93
CA CYS A 216 4.46 16.91 -12.17
C CYS A 216 4.40 17.27 -13.66
N ASN A 217 5.50 17.09 -14.40
CA ASN A 217 5.54 17.29 -15.85
C ASN A 217 4.67 16.29 -16.61
N LEU A 218 4.48 15.08 -16.09
CA LEU A 218 3.69 14.04 -16.74
C LEU A 218 2.17 14.22 -16.55
N LEU A 219 1.72 14.82 -15.45
CA LEU A 219 0.29 15.02 -15.15
C LEU A 219 -0.50 15.72 -16.27
N PRO A 220 -0.06 16.87 -16.83
CA PRO A 220 -0.79 17.53 -17.92
C PRO A 220 -0.72 16.73 -19.23
N ASN A 221 0.36 15.96 -19.43
CA ASN A 221 0.61 15.21 -20.66
C ASN A 221 -0.16 13.88 -20.74
N TYR A 222 -0.54 13.31 -19.59
CA TYR A 222 -1.22 12.02 -19.50
C TYR A 222 -2.47 12.09 -18.62
N PRO A 223 -3.58 12.66 -19.13
CA PRO A 223 -4.77 12.93 -18.34
C PRO A 223 -5.58 11.68 -17.97
N SER A 224 -5.15 10.46 -18.35
CA SER A 224 -5.93 9.24 -18.09
C SER A 224 -6.08 8.93 -16.60
N GLU A 225 -7.23 8.40 -16.19
CA GLU A 225 -7.57 8.15 -14.78
C GLU A 225 -6.50 7.32 -14.04
N GLN A 226 -6.07 6.20 -14.65
CA GLN A 226 -5.08 5.30 -14.03
C GLN A 226 -3.72 5.95 -13.86
N PHE A 227 -3.32 6.79 -14.81
CA PHE A 227 -2.02 7.46 -14.82
C PHE A 227 -1.96 8.56 -13.77
N VAL A 228 -3.00 9.40 -13.69
CA VAL A 228 -3.14 10.42 -12.64
C VAL A 228 -3.14 9.77 -11.26
N ILE A 229 -3.90 8.68 -11.06
CA ILE A 229 -3.93 7.96 -9.79
C ILE A 229 -2.55 7.39 -9.42
N ALA A 230 -1.82 6.83 -10.39
CA ALA A 230 -0.48 6.29 -10.16
C ALA A 230 0.50 7.38 -9.71
N ILE A 231 0.46 8.55 -10.34
CA ILE A 231 1.29 9.71 -9.97
C ILE A 231 0.91 10.23 -8.59
N ILE A 232 -0.37 10.55 -8.37
CA ILE A 232 -0.85 11.12 -7.10
C ILE A 232 -0.46 10.24 -5.91
N ARG A 233 -0.63 8.93 -6.04
CA ARG A 233 -0.25 7.99 -4.97
C ARG A 233 1.26 7.92 -4.76
N SER A 234 2.06 8.02 -5.82
CA SER A 234 3.52 7.91 -5.73
C SER A 234 4.14 9.18 -5.17
N LEU A 235 3.70 10.36 -5.62
CA LEU A 235 4.11 11.66 -5.05
C LEU A 235 3.68 11.83 -3.59
N SER A 236 2.45 11.45 -3.27
CA SER A 236 1.97 11.55 -1.88
C SER A 236 2.75 10.61 -0.96
N HIS A 237 3.08 9.39 -1.43
CA HIS A 237 3.93 8.47 -0.68
C HIS A 237 5.33 9.02 -0.44
N LEU A 238 5.96 9.56 -1.48
CA LEU A 238 7.26 10.20 -1.38
C LEU A 238 7.24 11.34 -0.34
N SER A 239 6.21 12.20 -0.42
CA SER A 239 6.08 13.38 0.45
C SER A 239 5.85 12.98 1.90
N TYR A 240 4.91 12.06 2.20
CA TYR A 240 4.64 11.69 3.60
C TYR A 240 5.76 10.85 4.23
N VAL A 241 6.54 10.09 3.45
CA VAL A 241 7.68 9.33 3.99
C VAL A 241 8.85 10.25 4.33
N THR A 242 9.13 11.24 3.50
CA THR A 242 10.23 12.19 3.69
C THR A 242 9.88 13.38 4.59
N CYS A 243 8.59 13.69 4.73
CA CYS A 243 8.10 14.97 5.27
C CYS A 243 8.66 16.19 4.50
N VAL A 244 9.03 16.01 3.23
CA VAL A 244 9.50 17.06 2.31
C VAL A 244 8.40 17.36 1.29
N ASP A 245 8.33 18.62 0.84
CA ASP A 245 7.34 19.13 -0.13
C ASP A 245 5.87 18.86 0.25
N ILE A 246 5.59 18.67 1.54
CA ILE A 246 4.22 18.50 2.06
C ILE A 246 3.30 19.67 1.65
N PRO A 247 3.71 20.95 1.78
CA PRO A 247 2.87 22.07 1.36
C PRO A 247 2.44 21.96 -0.11
N ASP A 248 3.40 21.80 -1.02
CA ASP A 248 3.13 21.72 -2.45
C ASP A 248 2.33 20.46 -2.81
N GLN A 249 2.52 19.36 -2.08
CA GLN A 249 1.74 18.15 -2.28
C GLN A 249 0.29 18.32 -1.83
N VAL A 250 0.05 19.02 -0.72
CA VAL A 250 -1.31 19.35 -0.27
C VAL A 250 -2.01 20.24 -1.29
N ASP A 251 -1.35 21.29 -1.79
CA ASP A 251 -1.94 22.17 -2.81
C ASP A 251 -2.27 21.39 -4.10
N LEU A 252 -1.36 20.56 -4.61
CA LEU A 252 -1.62 19.68 -5.75
C LEU A 252 -2.84 18.77 -5.50
N LEU A 253 -2.89 18.12 -4.33
CA LEU A 253 -4.00 17.22 -4.01
C LEU A 253 -5.33 17.96 -3.96
N LEU A 254 -5.38 19.15 -3.35
CA LEU A 254 -6.59 19.97 -3.29
C LEU A 254 -7.09 20.36 -4.69
N GLU A 255 -6.21 20.66 -5.64
CA GLU A 255 -6.61 20.90 -7.03
C GLU A 255 -7.37 19.70 -7.63
N TYR A 256 -6.89 18.48 -7.37
CA TYR A 256 -7.50 17.24 -7.87
C TYR A 256 -8.72 16.75 -7.08
N VAL A 257 -9.05 17.34 -5.91
CA VAL A 257 -10.31 17.03 -5.21
C VAL A 257 -11.54 17.40 -6.07
N LYS A 258 -11.40 18.44 -6.92
CA LYS A 258 -12.46 18.89 -7.84
C LYS A 258 -12.59 18.03 -9.10
N ASP A 259 -11.72 17.05 -9.30
CA ASP A 259 -11.74 16.23 -10.52
C ASP A 259 -13.10 15.51 -10.65
N PRO A 260 -13.78 15.56 -11.81
CA PRO A 260 -15.10 14.95 -11.97
C PRO A 260 -15.08 13.41 -11.84
N ARG A 261 -13.91 12.78 -11.96
CA ARG A 261 -13.76 11.33 -11.95
C ARG A 261 -13.65 10.83 -10.51
N LYS A 262 -14.67 10.07 -10.08
CA LYS A 262 -14.80 9.54 -8.72
C LYS A 262 -13.57 8.75 -8.24
N ARG A 263 -12.92 7.96 -9.11
CA ARG A 263 -11.74 7.19 -8.68
C ARG A 263 -10.53 8.09 -8.39
N ILE A 264 -10.40 9.23 -9.07
CA ILE A 264 -9.35 10.22 -8.79
C ILE A 264 -9.66 10.89 -7.47
N GLN A 265 -10.88 11.40 -7.26
CA GLN A 265 -11.30 11.97 -5.97
C GLN A 265 -11.02 11.00 -4.80
N PHE A 266 -11.40 9.72 -4.95
CA PHE A 266 -11.12 8.69 -3.96
C PHE A 266 -9.62 8.53 -3.68
N ALA A 267 -8.79 8.48 -4.73
CA ALA A 267 -7.34 8.34 -4.58
C ALA A 267 -6.69 9.59 -3.94
N VAL A 268 -7.19 10.78 -4.28
CA VAL A 268 -6.76 12.07 -3.71
C VAL A 268 -7.09 12.14 -2.23
N LEU A 269 -8.34 11.85 -1.84
CA LEU A 269 -8.76 11.88 -0.43
C LEU A 269 -8.00 10.85 0.42
N CYS A 270 -7.81 9.63 -0.09
CA CYS A 270 -6.93 8.65 0.54
C CYS A 270 -5.49 9.17 0.75
N SER A 271 -4.98 9.93 -0.23
CA SER A 271 -3.62 10.44 -0.20
C SER A 271 -3.48 11.64 0.74
N LEU A 272 -4.46 12.55 0.76
CA LEU A 272 -4.55 13.66 1.72
C LEU A 272 -4.60 13.14 3.15
N ASN A 273 -5.36 12.07 3.43
CA ASN A 273 -5.42 11.50 4.78
C ASN A 273 -4.04 11.02 5.25
N LYS A 274 -3.30 10.30 4.39
CA LYS A 274 -1.94 9.84 4.70
C LYS A 274 -0.94 10.99 4.90
N VAL A 275 -1.08 12.06 4.11
CA VAL A 275 -0.27 13.26 4.26
C VAL A 275 -0.63 13.99 5.56
N ALA A 276 -1.90 14.04 5.96
CA ALA A 276 -2.34 14.61 7.24
C ALA A 276 -1.81 13.82 8.44
N GLU A 277 -1.85 12.48 8.40
CA GLU A 277 -1.40 11.60 9.49
C GLU A 277 0.04 11.89 9.95
N LYS A 278 0.94 12.28 9.04
CA LYS A 278 2.35 12.58 9.36
C LYS A 278 2.73 14.05 9.27
N GLY A 279 2.02 14.83 8.44
CA GLY A 279 2.43 16.16 8.02
C GLY A 279 1.44 17.26 8.32
N ALA A 280 0.42 17.05 9.18
CA ALA A 280 -0.61 18.05 9.49
C ALA A 280 -0.06 19.45 9.80
N HIS A 281 1.00 19.54 10.61
CA HIS A 281 1.65 20.80 11.00
C HIS A 281 2.35 21.54 9.84
N LEU A 282 2.56 20.89 8.70
CA LEU A 282 3.19 21.45 7.49
C LEU A 282 2.15 21.88 6.45
N TRP A 283 0.85 21.82 6.75
CA TRP A 283 -0.18 22.22 5.79
C TRP A 283 -0.11 23.72 5.48
N PRO A 284 -0.28 24.13 4.21
CA PRO A 284 -0.28 25.54 3.86
C PRO A 284 -1.44 26.30 4.54
N LYS A 285 -1.23 27.59 4.78
CA LYS A 285 -2.30 28.48 5.25
C LYS A 285 -3.46 28.49 4.24
N GLY A 286 -4.69 28.40 4.74
CA GLY A 286 -5.91 28.34 3.93
C GLY A 286 -6.23 26.98 3.30
N SER A 287 -5.36 25.96 3.42
CA SER A 287 -5.64 24.62 2.89
C SER A 287 -6.79 23.92 3.61
N ILE A 288 -6.95 24.17 4.91
CA ILE A 288 -8.09 23.69 5.69
C ILE A 288 -9.40 24.29 5.15
N ASN A 289 -9.45 25.61 4.92
CA ASN A 289 -10.59 26.29 4.30
C ASN A 289 -10.95 25.69 2.94
N LYS A 290 -9.94 25.51 2.07
CA LYS A 290 -10.12 24.90 0.74
C LYS A 290 -10.77 23.52 0.87
N LEU A 291 -10.28 22.68 1.80
CA LEU A 291 -10.83 21.34 2.03
C LEU A 291 -12.25 21.37 2.61
N LEU A 292 -12.54 22.28 3.54
CA LEU A 292 -13.90 22.48 4.07
C LEU A 292 -14.89 22.83 2.97
N LYS A 293 -14.55 23.81 2.11
CA LYS A 293 -15.36 24.19 0.94
C LYS A 293 -15.60 23.03 -0.03
N MET A 294 -14.59 22.18 -0.22
CA MET A 294 -14.66 21.02 -1.11
C MET A 294 -15.43 19.84 -0.51
N THR A 295 -15.56 19.75 0.81
CA THR A 295 -16.19 18.60 1.49
C THR A 295 -17.61 18.36 0.98
N MET A 296 -18.39 19.43 0.83
CA MET A 296 -19.77 19.35 0.32
C MET A 296 -19.87 19.19 -1.20
N GLN A 297 -18.78 19.46 -1.94
CA GLN A 297 -18.75 19.38 -3.40
C GLN A 297 -18.22 18.03 -3.91
N CYS A 298 -17.51 17.29 -3.07
CA CYS A 298 -16.89 16.02 -3.45
C CYS A 298 -17.88 14.84 -3.40
N SER A 299 -17.59 13.78 -4.15
CA SER A 299 -18.43 12.57 -4.15
C SER A 299 -18.33 11.76 -2.85
N TYR A 300 -17.40 12.10 -1.95
CA TYR A 300 -17.05 11.33 -0.76
C TYR A 300 -16.89 12.22 0.49
N PRO A 301 -17.95 12.93 0.93
CA PRO A 301 -17.89 13.84 2.08
C PRO A 301 -17.41 13.14 3.35
N SER A 302 -17.80 11.87 3.56
CA SER A 302 -17.34 11.06 4.70
C SER A 302 -15.82 10.92 4.77
N MET A 303 -15.13 10.78 3.63
CA MET A 303 -13.67 10.68 3.58
C MET A 303 -12.99 12.05 3.73
N ALA A 304 -13.62 13.12 3.23
CA ALA A 304 -13.13 14.47 3.47
C ALA A 304 -13.19 14.83 4.96
N LEU A 305 -14.25 14.40 5.66
CA LEU A 305 -14.34 14.52 7.12
C LEU A 305 -13.31 13.65 7.85
N ASP A 306 -12.94 12.46 7.34
CA ASP A 306 -11.86 11.65 7.95
C ASP A 306 -10.53 12.42 7.98
N ILE A 307 -10.25 13.19 6.93
CA ILE A 307 -9.06 14.06 6.88
C ILE A 307 -9.17 15.16 7.94
N MET A 308 -10.34 15.81 8.08
CA MET A 308 -10.56 16.80 9.14
C MET A 308 -10.37 16.21 10.54
N VAL A 309 -10.96 15.04 10.80
CA VAL A 309 -10.76 14.30 12.06
C VAL A 309 -9.27 14.02 12.27
N THR A 310 -8.53 13.62 11.24
CA THR A 310 -7.08 13.42 11.33
C THR A 310 -6.34 14.72 11.66
N LEU A 311 -6.69 15.84 11.03
CA LEU A 311 -6.08 17.14 11.30
C LEU A 311 -6.36 17.64 12.73
N THR A 312 -7.51 17.31 13.33
CA THR A 312 -7.78 17.65 14.75
C THR A 312 -6.88 16.90 15.75
N ALA A 313 -6.06 15.94 15.31
CA ALA A 313 -5.06 15.32 16.17
C ALA A 313 -3.78 16.18 16.33
N CYS A 314 -3.62 17.25 15.55
CA CYS A 314 -2.45 18.14 15.61
C CYS A 314 -2.82 19.51 16.24
N PRO A 315 -2.13 19.95 17.31
CA PRO A 315 -2.39 21.23 17.97
C PRO A 315 -2.36 22.45 17.04
N THR A 316 -1.37 22.50 16.13
CA THR A 316 -1.19 23.63 15.20
C THR A 316 -2.40 23.80 14.29
N THR A 317 -2.94 22.71 13.75
CA THR A 317 -4.12 22.73 12.90
C THR A 317 -5.39 23.02 13.69
N CYS A 318 -5.52 22.53 14.94
CA CYS A 318 -6.61 22.92 15.83
C CYS A 318 -6.62 24.43 16.09
N HIS A 319 -5.46 25.01 16.38
CA HIS A 319 -5.31 26.44 16.59
C HIS A 319 -5.75 27.25 15.36
N THR A 320 -5.33 26.85 14.15
CA THR A 320 -5.80 27.46 12.89
C THR A 320 -7.31 27.29 12.71
N MET A 321 -7.84 26.09 12.96
CA MET A 321 -9.27 25.80 12.83
C MET A 321 -10.14 26.69 13.72
N ILE A 322 -9.73 26.94 14.96
CA ILE A 322 -10.50 27.73 15.94
C ILE A 322 -10.45 29.24 15.66
N ASN A 323 -9.31 29.74 15.19
CA ASN A 323 -9.07 31.16 15.02
C ASN A 323 -9.46 31.65 13.61
N ASP A 324 -9.14 30.89 12.58
CA ASP A 324 -9.25 31.34 11.20
C ASP A 324 -10.46 30.73 10.46
N GLU A 325 -10.89 29.52 10.84
CA GLU A 325 -11.85 28.71 10.07
C GLU A 325 -13.14 28.35 10.83
N ARG A 326 -13.41 29.02 11.95
CA ARG A 326 -14.49 28.67 12.88
C ARG A 326 -15.86 28.55 12.21
N ASN A 327 -16.23 29.55 11.42
CA ASN A 327 -17.56 29.63 10.81
C ASN A 327 -17.71 28.54 9.73
N GLN A 328 -16.67 28.34 8.92
CA GLN A 328 -16.66 27.35 7.85
C GLN A 328 -16.75 25.93 8.41
N ILE A 329 -16.14 25.66 9.57
CA ILE A 329 -16.26 24.37 10.26
C ILE A 329 -17.70 24.15 10.70
N LEU A 330 -18.33 25.16 11.30
CA LEU A 330 -19.72 25.06 11.75
C LEU A 330 -20.65 24.82 10.56
N ASP A 331 -20.53 25.60 9.49
CA ASP A 331 -21.35 25.46 8.27
C ASP A 331 -21.25 24.05 7.68
N VAL A 332 -20.04 23.49 7.60
CA VAL A 332 -19.81 22.12 7.09
C VAL A 332 -20.40 21.09 8.05
N CYS A 333 -20.22 21.24 9.36
CA CYS A 333 -20.77 20.33 10.36
C CYS A 333 -22.30 20.33 10.33
N GLU A 334 -22.91 21.51 10.18
CA GLU A 334 -24.35 21.69 10.02
C GLU A 334 -24.90 20.98 8.80
N ALA A 335 -24.27 21.19 7.65
CA ALA A 335 -24.68 20.52 6.42
C ALA A 335 -24.49 18.99 6.51
N CYS A 336 -23.49 18.52 7.24
CA CYS A 336 -23.14 17.10 7.37
C CYS A 336 -24.09 16.30 8.28
N LEU A 337 -24.68 16.93 9.29
CA LEU A 337 -25.62 16.27 10.21
C LEU A 337 -26.93 15.87 9.54
N LEU A 338 -27.30 16.56 8.46
CA LEU A 338 -28.53 16.28 7.71
C LEU A 338 -28.36 15.13 6.68
N LEU A 339 -27.15 14.60 6.50
CA LEU A 339 -26.86 13.61 5.46
C LEU A 339 -27.04 12.16 5.93
N ASP A 340 -26.12 11.68 6.77
CA ASP A 340 -26.08 10.30 7.27
C ASP A 340 -25.50 10.29 8.69
N HIS A 341 -25.92 9.33 9.52
CA HIS A 341 -25.50 9.20 10.90
C HIS A 341 -23.97 9.07 11.06
N ASN A 342 -23.28 8.39 10.13
CA ASN A 342 -21.83 8.28 10.17
C ASN A 342 -21.15 9.62 9.82
N ILE A 343 -21.68 10.33 8.83
CA ILE A 343 -21.19 11.66 8.43
C ILE A 343 -21.41 12.68 9.55
N GLY A 344 -22.61 12.70 10.14
CA GLY A 344 -22.93 13.52 11.30
C GLY A 344 -22.08 13.17 12.53
N GLY A 345 -21.81 11.88 12.77
CA GLY A 345 -20.93 11.43 13.84
C GLY A 345 -19.50 11.95 13.69
N LYS A 346 -18.97 11.97 12.46
CA LYS A 346 -17.66 12.57 12.16
C LYS A 346 -17.65 14.08 12.37
N ALA A 347 -18.70 14.78 11.95
CA ALA A 347 -18.87 16.22 12.19
C ALA A 347 -18.85 16.55 13.70
N LEU A 348 -19.63 15.84 14.50
CA LEU A 348 -19.62 16.02 15.97
C LEU A 348 -18.26 15.64 16.59
N THR A 349 -17.58 14.63 16.04
CA THR A 349 -16.22 14.25 16.49
C THR A 349 -15.23 15.40 16.28
N ILE A 350 -15.29 16.10 15.15
CA ILE A 350 -14.43 17.27 14.87
C ILE A 350 -14.67 18.35 15.92
N LEU A 351 -15.93 18.75 16.14
CA LEU A 351 -16.27 19.77 17.13
C LEU A 351 -15.84 19.37 18.55
N THR A 352 -16.09 18.12 18.93
CA THR A 352 -15.70 17.58 20.25
C THR A 352 -14.18 17.65 20.45
N ARG A 353 -13.40 17.29 19.43
CA ARG A 353 -11.93 17.36 19.50
C ARG A 353 -11.41 18.79 19.58
N LEU A 354 -12.03 19.74 18.88
CA LEU A 354 -11.67 21.16 18.96
C LEU A 354 -11.99 21.75 20.34
N VAL A 355 -13.16 21.44 20.91
CA VAL A 355 -13.51 21.84 22.28
C VAL A 355 -12.55 21.20 23.30
N SER A 356 -12.21 19.92 23.12
CA SER A 356 -11.24 19.23 23.97
C SER A 356 -9.87 19.89 23.89
N TYR A 357 -9.42 20.27 22.70
CA TYR A 357 -8.19 21.03 22.50
C TYR A 357 -8.21 22.39 23.21
N CYS A 358 -9.32 23.14 23.11
CA CYS A 358 -9.48 24.40 23.85
C CYS A 358 -9.31 24.18 25.36
N HIS A 359 -9.92 23.11 25.90
CA HIS A 359 -9.80 22.78 27.31
C HIS A 359 -8.36 22.41 27.71
N THR A 360 -7.64 21.64 26.89
CA THR A 360 -6.26 21.24 27.19
C THR A 360 -5.26 22.40 27.14
N GLU A 361 -5.54 23.42 26.34
CA GLU A 361 -4.67 24.60 26.17
C GLU A 361 -5.14 25.83 26.98
N ASP A 362 -6.10 25.65 27.89
CA ASP A 362 -6.72 26.74 28.68
C ASP A 362 -7.28 27.90 27.83
N ILE A 363 -7.78 27.59 26.64
CA ILE A 363 -8.43 28.53 25.71
C ILE A 363 -9.94 28.47 25.91
N SER A 364 -10.62 29.62 25.91
CA SER A 364 -12.09 29.65 25.92
C SER A 364 -12.64 28.98 24.66
N ALA A 365 -13.38 27.88 24.84
CA ALA A 365 -14.06 27.21 23.75
C ALA A 365 -15.09 28.15 23.08
N PRO A 366 -15.22 28.14 21.74
CA PRO A 366 -16.27 28.87 21.06
C PRO A 366 -17.66 28.39 21.51
N THR A 367 -18.50 29.30 22.01
CA THR A 367 -19.85 28.97 22.50
C THR A 367 -20.71 28.32 21.42
N CYS A 368 -20.56 28.75 20.16
CA CYS A 368 -21.26 28.13 19.03
C CYS A 368 -20.95 26.63 18.88
N PHE A 369 -19.73 26.18 19.17
CA PHE A 369 -19.39 24.75 19.10
C PHE A 369 -20.02 23.97 20.26
N THR A 370 -20.00 24.51 21.47
CA THR A 370 -20.59 23.85 22.65
C THR A 370 -22.10 23.77 22.56
N ASP A 371 -22.76 24.84 22.13
CA ASP A 371 -24.21 24.89 21.94
C ASP A 371 -24.65 23.89 20.88
N TYR A 372 -23.91 23.84 19.78
CA TYR A 372 -24.19 22.92 18.68
C TYR A 372 -24.01 21.45 19.07
N LEU A 373 -22.97 21.12 19.82
CA LEU A 373 -22.77 19.77 20.37
C LEU A 373 -23.93 19.38 21.29
N ASN A 374 -24.31 20.24 22.22
CA ASN A 374 -25.39 19.96 23.18
C ASN A 374 -26.73 19.69 22.49
N MET A 375 -27.06 20.45 21.44
CA MET A 375 -28.31 20.25 20.70
C MET A 375 -28.36 18.93 19.91
N ASN A 376 -27.23 18.49 19.36
CA ASN A 376 -27.22 17.44 18.33
C ASN A 376 -26.72 16.08 18.81
N LEU A 377 -26.06 16.00 19.98
CA LEU A 377 -25.60 14.73 20.55
C LEU A 377 -26.76 13.76 20.82
N GLU A 378 -27.85 14.25 21.41
CA GLU A 378 -29.04 13.43 21.69
C GLU A 378 -29.71 12.93 20.39
N TYR A 379 -29.78 13.80 19.37
CA TYR A 379 -30.31 13.45 18.06
C TYR A 379 -29.52 12.32 17.39
N LEU A 380 -28.19 12.37 17.45
CA LEU A 380 -27.34 11.34 16.85
C LEU A 380 -27.44 9.99 17.60
N ILE A 381 -27.55 10.03 18.93
CA ILE A 381 -27.80 8.85 19.75
C ILE A 381 -29.12 8.18 19.33
N TYR A 382 -30.19 8.97 19.21
CA TYR A 382 -31.51 8.46 18.82
C TYR A 382 -31.53 7.83 17.41
N THR A 383 -30.94 8.49 16.42
CA THR A 383 -30.88 8.00 15.03
C THR A 383 -30.03 6.73 14.87
N ALA A 384 -28.94 6.61 15.65
CA ALA A 384 -28.12 5.39 15.69
C ALA A 384 -28.87 4.17 16.30
N PHE A 385 -29.78 4.41 17.25
CA PHE A 385 -30.60 3.33 17.83
C PHE A 385 -31.73 2.88 16.89
N LEU A 386 -32.34 3.78 16.11
CA LEU A 386 -33.40 3.44 15.16
C LEU A 386 -32.90 2.54 14.02
N THR A 387 -31.72 2.83 13.48
CA THR A 387 -31.09 2.02 12.42
C THR A 387 -30.72 0.61 12.89
N LYS A 388 -30.40 0.41 14.17
CA LYS A 388 -30.23 -0.94 14.75
C LYS A 388 -31.54 -1.75 14.80
N LYS A 389 -32.71 -1.10 14.86
CA LYS A 389 -34.01 -1.79 14.88
C LYS A 389 -34.48 -2.23 13.49
N THR A 390 -34.02 -1.60 12.41
CA THR A 390 -34.39 -1.95 11.03
C THR A 390 -33.61 -3.14 10.45
N PHE A 391 -32.67 -3.72 11.20
CA PHE A 391 -31.92 -4.93 10.84
C PHE A 391 -32.26 -6.14 11.74
N LYS A 392 -33.41 -6.11 12.43
CA LYS A 392 -33.95 -7.28 13.13
C LYS A 392 -35.15 -7.87 12.42
#